data_AF-A0A2L2XRE4-F1
#
_entry.id   AF-A0A2L2XRE4-F1
#
_cell.length_a   1.000
_cell.length_b   1.000
_cell.length_c   1.000
_cell.angle_alpha   90.00
_cell.angle_beta   90.00
_cell.angle_gamma   90.00
#
_symmetry.space_group_name_H-M   'P 1'
#
loop_
_entity.id
_entity.type
_entity.pdbx_description
1 polymer ?
#
loop_
_entity_poly.entity_id
_entity_poly.type
_entity_poly.pdbx_seq_one_letter_code
_entity_poly.pdbx_strand_id
1 'polypeptide(L)' 'MITAQGEAFFDIYLGRVRIDGQEYEIPVFAGEAIKEILLGSRWLKQFILVANYQQTQVTLG' A
#
# COMPACT_ATOMS: atom_id res chain seq x y z
N MET A 1 12.95 11.00 3.03
CA MET A 1 11.74 10.87 3.88
C MET A 1 12.15 10.24 5.21
N ILE A 2 11.53 10.62 6.33
CA ILE A 2 11.80 9.99 7.64
C ILE A 2 10.88 8.77 7.81
N THR A 3 11.48 7.62 8.07
CA THR A 3 10.80 6.35 8.37
C THR A 3 11.10 5.94 9.82
N ALA A 4 10.50 4.84 10.28
CA ALA A 4 10.84 4.27 11.58
C ALA A 4 12.32 3.85 11.70
N GLN A 5 13.02 3.64 10.58
CA GLN A 5 14.45 3.33 10.53
C GLN A 5 15.34 4.57 10.33
N GLY A 6 14.77 5.78 10.34
CA GLY A 6 15.48 7.02 10.06
C GLY A 6 15.31 7.53 8.63
N GLU A 7 16.28 8.28 8.13
CA GLU A 7 16.26 8.85 6.78
C GLU A 7 16.34 7.77 5.70
N ALA A 8 15.41 7.82 4.75
CA ALA A 8 15.39 6.95 3.58
C ALA A 8 15.03 7.72 2.32
N PHE A 9 15.62 7.30 1.20
CA PHE A 9 15.33 7.83 -0.13
C PHE A 9 14.38 6.88 -0.86
N PHE A 10 13.41 7.47 -1.55
CA PHE A 10 12.44 6.75 -2.37
C PHE A 10 12.26 7.49 -3.68
N ASP A 11 12.16 6.74 -4.76
CA ASP A 11 11.63 7.25 -6.02
C ASP A 11 10.10 7.33 -5.89
N ILE A 12 9.52 8.42 -6.38
CA ILE A 12 8.07 8.66 -6.28
C ILE A 12 7.49 8.66 -7.69
N TYR A 13 6.54 7.77 -7.93
CA TYR A 13 5.84 7.64 -9.20
C TYR A 13 4.35 7.92 -9.01
N LEU A 14 3.70 8.40 -10.06
CA LEU A 14 2.24 8.40 -10.11
C LEU A 14 1.75 7.00 -10.46
N GLY A 15 1.16 6.31 -9.48
CA GLY A 15 0.58 4.98 -9.66
C GLY A 15 -0.93 5.05 -9.80
N ARG A 16 -1.48 4.08 -10.54
CA ARG A 16 -2.93 3.81 -10.61
C ARG A 16 -3.22 2.48 -9.96
N VAL A 17 -4.18 2.46 -9.04
CA VAL A 17 -4.67 1.23 -8.40
C VAL A 17 -6.19 1.15 -8.52
N ARG A 18 -6.73 -0.07 -8.61
CA ARG A 18 -8.18 -0.31 -8.65
C ARG A 18 -8.59 -1.15 -7.46
N ILE A 19 -9.45 -0.61 -6.60
CA ILE A 19 -10.00 -1.26 -5.41
C ILE A 19 -11.52 -1.19 -5.53
N ASP A 20 -12.21 -2.33 -5.41
CA ASP A 20 -13.67 -2.45 -5.55
C ASP A 20 -14.26 -1.78 -6.80
N GLY A 21 -13.52 -1.87 -7.91
CA GLY A 21 -13.92 -1.30 -9.20
C GLY A 21 -13.71 0.21 -9.34
N GLN A 22 -13.34 0.91 -8.26
CA GLN A 22 -12.96 2.32 -8.30
C GLN A 22 -11.45 2.47 -8.54
N GLU A 23 -11.07 3.38 -9.43
CA GLU A 23 -9.67 3.72 -9.70
C GLU A 23 -9.20 4.89 -8.82
N TYR A 24 -7.95 4.80 -8.38
CA TYR A 24 -7.28 5.81 -7.58
C TYR A 24 -5.91 6.11 -8.17
N GLU A 25 -5.62 7.39 -8.37
CA GLU A 25 -4.28 7.89 -8.66
C GLU A 25 -3.59 8.30 -7.36
N ILE A 26 -2.46 7.67 -7.05
CA ILE A 26 -1.73 7.88 -5.80
C ILE A 26 -0.21 7.96 -6.03
N PRO A 27 0.54 8.66 -5.17
CA PRO A 27 1.99 8.54 -5.15
C PRO A 27 2.40 7.15 -4.67
N VAL A 28 3.20 6.45 -5.47
CA VAL A 28 3.83 5.17 -5.14
C VAL A 28 5.30 5.41 -4.83
N PHE A 29 5.73 4.98 -3.67
CA PHE A 29 7.10 5.09 -3.20
C PHE A 29 7.82 3.79 -3.51
N ALA A 30 8.82 3.85 -4.39
CA ALA A 30 9.68 2.73 -4.73
C ALA A 30 11.07 2.92 -4.12
N GLY A 31 11.70 1.82 -3.71
CA GLY A 31 13.08 1.82 -3.25
C GLY A 31 13.66 0.42 -3.42
N GLU A 32 14.97 0.33 -3.64
CA GLU A 32 15.64 -0.95 -3.96
C GLU A 32 15.43 -2.04 -2.90
N ALA A 33 15.23 -1.66 -1.64
CA ALA A 33 14.96 -2.58 -0.54
C ALA A 33 13.52 -3.12 -0.50
N ILE A 34 12.58 -2.55 -1.28
CA ILE A 34 11.18 -2.95 -1.31
C ILE A 34 10.97 -3.87 -2.52
N LYS A 35 10.96 -5.18 -2.28
CA LYS A 35 10.76 -6.20 -3.33
C LYS A 35 9.30 -6.60 -3.54
N GLU A 36 8.42 -6.15 -2.66
CA GLU A 36 7.01 -6.54 -2.61
C GLU A 36 6.11 -5.30 -2.66
N ILE A 37 4.85 -5.49 -3.03
CA ILE A 37 3.86 -4.41 -2.97
C ILE A 37 3.42 -4.24 -1.51
N LEU A 38 3.69 -3.08 -0.94
CA LEU A 38 3.26 -2.72 0.41
C LEU A 38 2.05 -1.81 0.37
N LEU A 39 1.01 -2.18 1.12
CA LEU A 39 -0.18 -1.36 1.28
C LEU A 39 -0.07 -0.52 2.55
N GLY A 40 0.02 0.81 2.38
CA GLY A 40 0.13 1.72 3.52
C GLY A 40 -1.17 1.78 4.35
N SER A 41 -1.04 1.95 5.67
CA SER A 41 -2.18 2.05 6.59
C SER A 41 -3.15 3.21 6.30
N ARG A 42 -2.75 4.18 5.47
CA ARG A 42 -3.62 5.29 5.02
C ARG A 42 -4.87 4.79 4.30
N TRP A 43 -4.81 3.66 3.60
CA TRP A 43 -5.98 3.04 2.97
C TRP A 43 -7.06 2.63 3.99
N LEU A 44 -6.66 2.31 5.22
CA LEU A 44 -7.57 1.90 6.29
C LEU A 44 -8.45 3.04 6.84
N LYS A 45 -8.23 4.27 6.36
CA LYS A 45 -9.13 5.39 6.64
C LYS A 45 -10.42 5.34 5.82
N GLN A 46 -10.41 4.60 4.71
CA GLN A 46 -11.52 4.52 3.76
C GLN A 46 -12.02 3.10 3.54
N PHE A 47 -11.15 2.10 3.72
CA PHE A 47 -11.46 0.69 3.51
C PHE A 47 -11.23 -0.13 4.77
N ILE A 48 -11.90 -1.27 4.86
CA ILE A 48 -11.71 -2.27 5.91
C ILE A 48 -10.82 -3.38 5.36
N LEU A 49 -9.67 -3.59 6.01
CA LEU A 49 -8.81 -4.74 5.74
C LEU A 49 -9.22 -5.92 6.63
N VAL A 50 -9.60 -7.03 6.02
CA VAL A 50 -9.88 -8.30 6.71
C VAL A 50 -8.83 -9.32 6.30
N ALA A 51 -8.04 -9.79 7.25
CA ALA A 51 -7.12 -10.91 7.08
C ALA A 51 -7.74 -12.17 7.69
N ASN A 52 -8.22 -13.07 6.84
CA ASN A 52 -8.79 -14.34 7.27
C ASN A 52 -7.79 -15.49 7.04
N TYR A 53 -7.06 -15.85 8.09
CA TYR A 53 -6.08 -16.94 8.04
C TYR A 53 -6.71 -18.33 7.93
N GLN A 54 -7.92 -18.53 8.45
CA GLN A 54 -8.62 -19.81 8.32
C GLN A 54 -8.99 -20.10 6.85
N GLN A 55 -9.25 -19.06 6.08
CA GLN A 55 -9.58 -19.14 4.65
C GLN A 55 -8.40 -18.78 3.73
N THR A 56 -7.24 -18.44 4.30
CA THR A 56 -6.05 -17.97 3.55
C THR A 56 -6.42 -16.82 2.59
N GLN A 57 -7.28 -15.91 3.05
CA GLN A 57 -7.82 -14.82 2.24
C GLN A 57 -7.52 -13.47 2.87
N VAL A 58 -7.22 -12.48 2.03
CA VAL A 58 -7.17 -11.07 2.42
C VAL A 58 -8.16 -10.31 1.55
N THR A 59 -8.98 -9.48 2.19
CA THR A 59 -9.96 -8.60 1.52
C THR A 59 -9.73 -7.17 1.98
N LEU A 60 -9.76 -6.22 1.04
CA LEU A 60 -9.74 -4.79 1.28
C LEU A 60 -10.91 -4.17 0.50
N GLY A 61 -11.89 -3.60 1.20
CA GLY A 61 -13.11 -2.99 0.65
C GLY A 61 -13.85 -2.12 1.65
#